data_AF-A0A091CCK2-F1
#
_entry.id   AF-A0A091CCK2-F1
#
_cell.length_a   1.000
_cell.length_b   1.000
_cell.length_c   1.000
_cell.angle_alpha   90.00
_cell.angle_beta   90.00
_cell.angle_gamma   90.00
#
_symmetry.space_group_name_H-M   'P 1'
#
loop_
_entity.id
_entity.type
_entity.pdbx_description
1 polymer ?
#
loop_
_entity_poly.entity_id
_entity_poly.type
_entity_poly.pdbx_seq_one_letter_code
_entity_poly.pdbx_strand_id
1 'polypeptide(L)'
;MRTLITFLIVFSVVVVIHEFGHFYFAKRAGILVREFSIGMGPKLFSHQAQDGTTYTIRAIPMGGYVRMAGYGEEEELKAGMPVSLEVDENNEVKKINTSQKVQLANAIPMEVTSYDLTDELQITGFINGNEQNVGTYPVSHEAMIIEEDGTQLRIAPRDVQFQSAKLWQRMLTNFAGPMNNVFIDHCVVYCDCVLTRRCT
;
A
#
# COMPACT_ATOMS: atom_id res chain seq x y z
N MET A 1 -12.24 -5.51 32.92
CA MET A 1 -11.83 -6.33 31.75
C MET A 1 -12.84 -6.25 30.61
N ARG A 2 -14.15 -6.54 30.81
CA ARG A 2 -15.16 -6.46 29.74
C ARG A 2 -15.26 -5.09 29.04
N THR A 3 -15.22 -4.00 29.80
CA THR A 3 -15.27 -2.63 29.26
C THR A 3 -14.09 -2.31 28.36
N LEU A 4 -12.87 -2.68 28.78
CA LEU A 4 -11.66 -2.48 28.00
C LEU A 4 -11.69 -3.27 26.67
N ILE A 5 -12.08 -4.54 26.72
CA ILE A 5 -12.20 -5.38 25.51
C ILE A 5 -13.24 -4.80 24.54
N THR A 6 -14.40 -4.39 25.07
CA THR A 6 -15.46 -3.79 24.25
C THR A 6 -15.00 -2.47 23.63
N PHE A 7 -14.34 -1.62 24.40
CA PHE A 7 -13.77 -0.36 23.91
C PHE A 7 -12.78 -0.60 22.77
N LEU A 8 -11.85 -1.55 22.93
CA LEU A 8 -10.88 -1.87 21.90
C LEU A 8 -11.54 -2.35 20.60
N ILE A 9 -12.54 -3.23 20.69
CA ILE A 9 -13.27 -3.72 19.51
C ILE A 9 -13.98 -2.57 18.79
N VAL A 10 -14.72 -1.73 19.53
CA VAL A 10 -15.44 -0.59 18.94
C VAL A 10 -14.46 0.39 18.30
N PHE A 11 -13.38 0.73 19.00
CA PHE A 11 -12.35 1.63 18.49
C PHE A 11 -11.71 1.09 17.21
N SER A 12 -11.34 -0.20 17.18
CA SER A 12 -10.81 -0.85 15.98
C SER A 12 -11.76 -0.73 14.78
N VAL A 13 -13.06 -0.98 14.99
CA VAL A 13 -14.06 -0.86 13.92
C VAL A 13 -14.17 0.57 13.41
N VAL A 14 -14.20 1.56 14.30
CA VAL A 14 -14.27 2.98 13.90
C VAL A 14 -13.06 3.38 13.07
N VAL A 15 -11.85 3.00 13.48
CA VAL A 15 -10.64 3.33 12.72
C VAL A 15 -10.64 2.63 11.36
N VAL A 16 -11.04 1.36 11.26
CA VAL A 16 -11.13 0.67 9.97
C VAL A 16 -12.10 1.37 9.03
N ILE A 17 -13.24 1.83 9.53
CA ILE A 17 -14.19 2.58 8.71
C ILE A 17 -13.60 3.94 8.30
N HIS A 18 -12.89 4.64 9.20
CA HIS A 18 -12.18 5.88 8.87
C HIS A 18 -11.19 5.70 7.71
N GLU A 19 -10.30 4.71 7.82
CA GLU A 19 -9.32 4.36 6.79
C GLU A 19 -10.01 3.92 5.49
N PHE A 20 -11.11 3.16 5.59
CA PHE A 20 -11.91 2.78 4.42
C PHE A 20 -12.46 4.01 3.67
N GLY A 21 -12.75 5.11 4.36
CA GLY A 21 -13.11 6.37 3.74
C GLY A 21 -12.00 6.87 2.81
N HIS A 22 -10.77 6.97 3.31
CA HIS A 22 -9.60 7.35 2.50
C HIS A 22 -9.42 6.41 1.30
N PHE A 23 -9.51 5.10 1.53
CA PHE A 23 -9.42 4.08 0.49
C PHE A 23 -10.45 4.30 -0.62
N TYR A 24 -11.73 4.43 -0.26
CA TYR A 24 -12.83 4.56 -1.21
C TYR A 24 -12.68 5.79 -2.11
N PHE A 25 -12.38 6.95 -1.52
CA PHE A 25 -12.22 8.18 -2.29
C PHE A 25 -10.94 8.19 -3.12
N ALA A 26 -9.84 7.61 -2.62
CA ALA A 26 -8.60 7.45 -3.39
C ALA A 26 -8.83 6.61 -4.65
N LYS A 27 -9.46 5.44 -4.52
CA LYS A 27 -9.76 4.56 -5.67
C LYS A 27 -10.68 5.25 -6.68
N ARG A 28 -11.69 5.99 -6.21
CA ARG A 28 -12.57 6.78 -7.08
C ARG A 28 -11.87 7.96 -7.76
N ALA A 29 -10.81 8.48 -7.15
CA ALA A 29 -9.97 9.53 -7.73
C ALA A 29 -8.99 9.01 -8.79
N GLY A 30 -8.86 7.68 -8.95
CA GLY A 30 -7.85 7.06 -9.81
C GLY A 30 -6.47 6.99 -9.17
N ILE A 31 -6.37 7.23 -7.86
CA ILE A 31 -5.12 7.14 -7.10
C ILE A 31 -4.91 5.67 -6.73
N LEU A 32 -3.73 5.13 -7.03
CA LEU A 32 -3.37 3.79 -6.62
C LEU A 32 -3.19 3.74 -5.10
N VAL A 33 -3.97 2.89 -4.46
CA VAL A 33 -3.71 2.47 -3.08
C VAL A 33 -2.83 1.23 -3.16
N ARG A 34 -1.61 1.33 -2.64
CA ARG A 34 -0.62 0.25 -2.69
C ARG A 34 -0.85 -0.75 -1.59
N GLU A 35 -1.17 -0.27 -0.38
CA GLU A 35 -1.51 -1.11 0.76
C GLU A 35 -2.74 -0.58 1.50
N PHE A 36 -3.65 -1.48 1.84
CA PHE A 36 -4.72 -1.23 2.82
C PHE A 36 -4.53 -2.20 3.99
N SER A 37 -4.08 -1.68 5.12
CA SER A 37 -3.76 -2.47 6.32
C SER A 37 -4.82 -2.33 7.39
N ILE A 38 -5.32 -3.47 7.85
CA ILE A 38 -6.16 -3.56 9.06
C ILE A 38 -5.26 -3.96 10.23
N GLY A 39 -5.17 -3.07 11.22
CA GLY A 39 -4.29 -3.22 12.36
C GLY A 39 -2.86 -2.76 12.09
N MET A 40 -1.99 -3.02 13.07
CA MET A 40 -0.59 -2.62 13.11
C MET A 40 0.32 -3.79 13.56
N GLY A 41 1.63 -3.59 13.43
CA GLY A 41 2.64 -4.54 13.89
C GLY A 41 2.93 -5.65 12.87
N PRO A 42 3.31 -6.86 13.33
CA PRO A 42 3.72 -7.93 12.44
C PRO A 42 2.54 -8.40 11.58
N LYS A 43 2.83 -8.60 10.30
CA LYS A 43 1.87 -9.07 9.31
C LYS A 43 1.49 -10.52 9.58
N LEU A 44 0.19 -10.78 9.64
CA LEU A 44 -0.37 -12.14 9.75
C LEU A 44 -0.75 -12.68 8.38
N PHE A 45 -1.36 -11.82 7.55
CA PHE A 45 -1.87 -12.19 6.25
C PHE A 45 -1.72 -11.03 5.27
N SER A 46 -1.46 -11.36 4.01
CA SER A 46 -1.35 -10.41 2.90
C SER A 46 -2.01 -11.03 1.67
N HIS A 47 -2.88 -10.26 1.01
CA HIS A 47 -3.47 -10.66 -0.24
C HIS A 47 -3.43 -9.50 -1.23
N GLN A 48 -2.81 -9.74 -2.38
CA GLN A 48 -2.85 -8.79 -3.47
C GLN A 48 -4.10 -9.01 -4.32
N ALA A 49 -4.90 -7.96 -4.48
CA ALA A 49 -6.07 -7.97 -5.34
C ALA A 49 -5.72 -7.56 -6.78
N GLN A 50 -6.63 -7.87 -7.70
CA GLN A 50 -6.48 -7.61 -9.14
C GLN A 50 -6.38 -6.13 -9.49
N ASP A 51 -6.85 -5.26 -8.62
CA ASP A 51 -6.84 -3.80 -8.78
C ASP A 51 -5.51 -3.16 -8.35
N GLY A 52 -4.49 -3.98 -8.06
CA GLY A 52 -3.16 -3.55 -7.66
C GLY A 52 -3.02 -3.22 -6.17
N THR A 53 -4.09 -3.28 -5.39
CA THR A 53 -4.05 -3.00 -3.95
C THR A 53 -3.73 -4.25 -3.15
N THR A 54 -2.79 -4.14 -2.21
CA THR A 54 -2.46 -5.20 -1.28
C THR A 54 -3.18 -5.01 0.04
N TYR A 55 -4.02 -5.97 0.40
CA TYR A 55 -4.76 -5.99 1.66
C TYR A 55 -3.96 -6.77 2.69
N THR A 56 -3.66 -6.15 3.83
CA THR A 56 -2.90 -6.78 4.91
C THR A 56 -3.72 -6.81 6.20
N ILE A 57 -3.56 -7.90 6.94
CA ILE A 57 -4.09 -8.07 8.30
C ILE A 57 -2.90 -8.24 9.21
N ARG A 58 -2.79 -7.38 10.23
CA ARG A 58 -1.69 -7.35 11.17
C ARG A 58 -2.15 -7.75 12.57
N ALA A 59 -1.20 -8.19 13.40
CA ALA A 59 -1.51 -8.84 14.68
C ALA A 59 -2.17 -7.93 15.70
N ILE A 60 -1.89 -6.62 15.66
CA ILE A 60 -2.45 -5.66 16.60
C ILE A 60 -3.70 -5.06 15.95
N PRO A 61 -4.92 -5.36 16.41
CA PRO A 61 -6.15 -4.84 15.78
C PRO A 61 -6.36 -3.35 16.04
N MET A 62 -5.49 -2.70 16.81
CA MET A 62 -5.55 -1.27 17.06
C MET A 62 -4.98 -0.52 15.87
N GLY A 63 -5.87 0.18 15.16
CA GLY A 63 -5.50 1.04 14.05
C GLY A 63 -5.61 0.36 12.68
N GLY A 64 -4.95 0.98 11.71
CA GLY A 64 -4.91 0.62 10.31
C GLY A 64 -4.29 1.77 9.54
N TYR A 65 -3.99 1.56 8.27
CA TYR A 65 -3.52 2.66 7.42
C TYR A 65 -3.80 2.36 5.95
N VAL A 66 -3.90 3.44 5.17
CA VAL A 66 -3.99 3.41 3.71
C VAL A 66 -2.73 4.03 3.11
N ARG A 67 -1.91 3.22 2.46
CA ARG A 67 -0.71 3.69 1.76
C ARG A 67 -1.08 4.07 0.32
N MET A 68 -1.20 5.37 0.08
CA MET A 68 -1.51 5.93 -1.23
C MET A 68 -0.23 6.28 -1.98
N ALA A 69 -0.18 5.89 -3.26
CA ALA A 69 0.90 6.21 -4.17
C ALA A 69 1.27 7.71 -4.13
N GLY A 70 2.54 8.05 -3.92
CA GLY A 70 3.03 9.44 -3.91
C GLY A 70 2.50 10.31 -2.77
N TYR A 71 1.97 9.73 -1.69
CA TYR A 71 1.52 10.46 -0.49
C TYR A 71 2.14 9.89 0.78
N GLY A 72 3.12 10.61 1.34
CA GLY A 72 3.78 10.22 2.59
C GLY A 72 4.56 8.90 2.50
N GLU A 73 4.93 8.48 1.29
CA GLU A 73 5.68 7.23 1.07
C GLU A 73 7.17 7.44 1.36
N GLU A 74 7.76 6.53 2.13
CA GLU A 74 9.21 6.38 2.20
C GLU A 74 9.73 5.63 0.97
N GLU A 75 10.93 6.00 0.50
CA GLU A 75 11.60 5.33 -0.62
C GLU A 75 11.86 3.85 -0.29
N GLU A 76 11.22 2.97 -1.04
CA GLU A 76 11.29 1.50 -0.85
C GLU A 76 12.60 0.89 -1.36
N LEU A 77 13.32 1.63 -2.20
CA LEU A 77 14.59 1.23 -2.79
C LEU A 77 15.64 2.31 -2.52
N LYS A 78 16.88 1.89 -2.30
CA LYS A 78 18.02 2.80 -2.15
C LYS A 78 19.16 2.32 -3.03
N ALA A 79 19.94 3.27 -3.53
CA ALA A 79 21.19 2.93 -4.21
C ALA A 79 22.12 2.17 -3.25
N GLY A 80 22.79 1.13 -3.75
CA GLY A 80 23.61 0.18 -2.99
C GLY A 80 22.83 -0.98 -2.38
N MET A 81 21.51 -1.07 -2.59
CA MET A 81 20.71 -2.16 -2.04
C MET A 81 20.78 -3.42 -2.94
N PRO A 82 21.04 -4.61 -2.38
CA PRO A 82 20.95 -5.86 -3.13
C PRO A 82 19.47 -6.22 -3.35
N VAL A 83 19.09 -6.43 -4.60
CA VAL A 83 17.75 -6.84 -5.02
C VAL A 83 17.83 -8.03 -5.95
N SER A 84 16.71 -8.73 -6.10
CA SER A 84 16.54 -9.84 -7.01
C SER A 84 15.41 -9.54 -7.99
N LEU A 85 15.71 -9.49 -9.28
CA LEU A 85 14.75 -9.12 -10.33
C LEU A 85 14.16 -10.37 -10.99
N GLU A 86 12.84 -10.47 -11.03
CA GLU A 86 12.10 -11.41 -11.86
C GLU A 86 11.72 -10.69 -13.16
N VAL A 87 12.38 -11.07 -14.25
CA VAL A 87 12.10 -10.57 -15.60
C VAL A 87 11.16 -11.50 -16.34
N ASP A 88 10.35 -10.95 -17.23
CA ASP A 88 9.51 -11.73 -18.13
C ASP A 88 10.19 -12.06 -19.48
N GLU A 89 9.43 -12.68 -20.38
CA GLU A 89 9.90 -13.07 -21.72
C GLU A 89 10.31 -11.86 -22.60
N ASN A 90 9.82 -10.66 -22.29
CA ASN A 90 10.12 -9.42 -23.00
C ASN A 90 11.31 -8.67 -22.39
N ASN A 91 11.99 -9.26 -21.39
CA ASN A 91 13.07 -8.64 -20.64
C ASN A 91 12.60 -7.43 -19.81
N GLU A 92 11.32 -7.37 -19.43
CA GLU A 92 10.75 -6.38 -18.52
C GLU A 92 10.66 -6.95 -17.09
N VAL A 93 11.04 -6.15 -16.11
CA VAL A 93 10.97 -6.53 -14.69
C VAL A 93 9.51 -6.56 -14.25
N LYS A 94 9.05 -7.74 -13.82
CA LYS A 94 7.74 -7.93 -13.19
C LYS A 94 7.79 -7.89 -11.68
N LYS A 95 8.87 -8.41 -11.07
CA LYS A 95 9.03 -8.33 -9.61
C LYS A 95 10.44 -7.89 -9.23
N ILE A 96 10.52 -7.00 -8.25
CA ILE A 96 11.73 -6.55 -7.60
C ILE A 96 11.67 -7.06 -6.17
N ASN A 97 12.54 -7.98 -5.82
CA ASN A 97 12.56 -8.56 -4.49
C ASN A 97 13.71 -7.98 -3.67
N THR A 98 13.36 -7.27 -2.61
CA THR A 98 14.29 -6.69 -1.63
C THR A 98 14.48 -7.63 -0.42
N SER A 99 13.67 -8.69 -0.32
CA SER A 99 13.71 -9.63 0.80
C SER A 99 14.65 -10.80 0.53
N GLN A 100 15.52 -11.07 1.51
CA GLN A 100 16.36 -12.28 1.53
C GLN A 100 15.57 -13.56 1.88
N LYS A 101 14.31 -13.43 2.32
CA LYS A 101 13.48 -14.56 2.79
C LYS A 101 12.74 -15.26 1.65
N VAL A 102 12.52 -14.57 0.54
CA VAL A 102 11.77 -15.09 -0.61
C VAL A 102 12.76 -15.42 -1.72
N GLN A 103 12.94 -16.70 -2.03
CA GLN A 103 13.76 -17.12 -3.18
C GLN A 103 12.85 -17.27 -4.41
N LEU A 104 13.18 -16.54 -5.47
CA LEU A 104 12.47 -16.58 -6.75
C LEU A 104 13.16 -17.59 -7.67
N ALA A 105 12.38 -18.41 -8.38
CA ALA A 105 12.91 -19.55 -9.14
C ALA A 105 13.74 -19.15 -10.38
N ASN A 106 13.77 -17.87 -10.77
CA ASN A 106 14.54 -17.33 -11.91
C ASN A 106 14.85 -15.84 -11.69
N ALA A 107 15.42 -15.47 -10.54
CA ALA A 107 15.79 -14.09 -10.27
C ALA A 107 17.22 -13.75 -10.71
N ILE A 108 17.38 -12.56 -11.27
CA ILE A 108 18.68 -11.94 -11.56
C ILE A 108 19.10 -11.12 -10.33
N PRO A 109 20.15 -11.51 -9.60
CA PRO A 109 20.65 -10.71 -8.48
C PRO A 109 21.34 -9.46 -9.02
N MET A 110 20.96 -8.32 -8.46
CA MET A 110 21.46 -7.00 -8.85
C MET A 110 21.72 -6.16 -7.61
N GLU A 111 22.78 -5.36 -7.62
CA GLU A 111 22.96 -4.25 -6.68
C GLU A 111 22.54 -2.95 -7.35
N VAL A 112 21.51 -2.29 -6.81
CA VAL A 112 20.89 -1.12 -7.44
C VAL A 112 21.85 0.06 -7.41
N THR A 113 22.20 0.63 -8.56
CA THR A 113 23.01 1.86 -8.63
C THR A 113 22.11 3.09 -8.78
N SER A 114 21.14 3.00 -9.69
CA SER A 114 20.18 4.06 -9.97
C SER A 114 18.85 3.42 -10.40
N TYR A 115 17.75 4.09 -10.10
CA TYR A 115 16.43 3.63 -10.47
C TYR A 115 15.50 4.82 -10.71
N ASP A 116 14.57 4.65 -11.62
CA ASP A 116 13.42 5.53 -11.77
C ASP A 116 12.19 4.66 -12.00
N LEU A 117 11.38 4.52 -10.95
CA LEU A 117 10.13 3.75 -10.97
C LEU A 117 8.88 4.64 -11.14
N THR A 118 9.08 5.94 -11.41
CA THR A 118 8.00 6.93 -11.49
C THR A 118 7.77 7.39 -12.92
N ASP A 119 8.83 7.80 -13.61
CA ASP A 119 8.75 8.41 -14.94
C ASP A 119 9.32 7.49 -16.02
N GLU A 120 10.60 7.13 -15.91
CA GLU A 120 11.29 6.33 -16.94
C GLU A 120 10.99 4.82 -16.85
N LEU A 121 10.56 4.33 -15.68
CA LEU A 121 10.30 2.92 -15.40
C LEU A 121 11.49 2.02 -15.74
N GLN A 122 12.65 2.32 -15.16
CA GLN A 122 13.89 1.57 -15.37
C GLN A 122 14.65 1.38 -14.06
N ILE A 123 15.37 0.26 -13.99
CA ILE A 123 16.29 -0.04 -12.89
C ILE A 123 17.66 -0.39 -13.46
N THR A 124 18.69 0.23 -12.89
CA THR A 124 20.09 0.04 -13.31
C THR A 124 20.93 -0.40 -12.13
N GLY A 125 21.78 -1.39 -12.35
CA GLY A 125 22.64 -1.89 -11.30
C GLY A 125 23.68 -2.91 -11.76
N PHE A 126 24.53 -3.30 -10.83
CA PHE A 126 25.57 -4.30 -11.05
C PHE A 126 24.98 -5.70 -10.95
N ILE A 127 25.08 -6.48 -12.02
CA ILE A 127 24.57 -7.86 -12.03
C ILE A 127 25.62 -8.78 -11.39
N ASN A 128 25.17 -9.70 -10.53
CA ASN A 128 26.04 -10.67 -9.84
C ASN A 128 27.19 -10.05 -9.03
N GLY A 129 27.03 -8.80 -8.56
CA GLY A 129 28.05 -8.10 -7.76
C GLY A 129 29.34 -7.76 -8.52
N ASN A 130 29.30 -7.75 -9.86
CA ASN A 130 30.44 -7.34 -10.67
C ASN A 130 30.25 -5.90 -11.16
N GLU A 131 31.06 -4.98 -10.64
CA GLU A 131 31.03 -3.54 -10.98
C GLU A 131 31.23 -3.25 -12.47
N GLN A 132 31.76 -4.21 -13.25
CA GLN A 132 31.97 -4.06 -14.70
C GLN A 132 30.74 -4.45 -15.53
N ASN A 133 29.77 -5.18 -14.96
CA ASN A 133 28.56 -5.63 -15.65
C ASN A 133 27.35 -4.84 -15.17
N VAL A 134 27.22 -3.63 -15.69
CA VAL A 134 26.04 -2.77 -15.47
C VAL A 134 24.93 -3.23 -16.41
N GLY A 135 23.79 -3.61 -15.84
CA GLY A 135 22.57 -3.91 -16.58
C GLY A 135 21.50 -2.85 -16.30
N THR A 136 20.83 -2.40 -17.36
CA THR A 136 19.62 -1.60 -17.25
C THR A 136 18.44 -2.44 -17.73
N TYR A 137 17.42 -2.55 -16.90
CA TYR A 137 16.21 -3.29 -17.21
C TYR A 137 14.99 -2.35 -17.18
N PRO A 138 14.14 -2.38 -18.21
CA PRO A 138 12.83 -1.74 -18.16
C PRO A 138 11.97 -2.43 -17.12
N VAL A 139 11.15 -1.65 -16.42
CA VAL A 139 10.25 -2.11 -15.36
C VAL A 139 8.82 -1.99 -15.86
N SER A 140 8.05 -3.05 -15.69
CA SER A 140 6.65 -3.02 -16.08
C SER A 140 5.88 -1.99 -15.25
N HIS A 141 4.91 -1.30 -15.87
CA HIS A 141 3.99 -0.38 -15.20
C HIS A 141 3.17 -1.04 -14.06
N GLU A 142 3.08 -2.36 -14.07
CA GLU A 142 2.39 -3.16 -13.05
C GLU A 142 3.36 -3.99 -12.20
N ALA A 143 4.65 -3.68 -12.24
CA ALA A 143 5.66 -4.40 -11.49
C ALA A 143 5.42 -4.35 -9.98
N MET A 144 5.94 -5.36 -9.29
CA MET A 144 5.74 -5.60 -7.87
C MET A 144 7.05 -5.50 -7.10
N ILE A 145 7.08 -4.75 -6.02
CA ILE A 145 8.17 -4.74 -5.05
C ILE A 145 7.80 -5.67 -3.90
N ILE A 146 8.71 -6.59 -3.55
CA ILE A 146 8.58 -7.44 -2.36
C ILE A 146 9.43 -6.82 -1.26
N GLU A 147 8.77 -6.28 -0.23
CA GLU A 147 9.41 -5.69 0.93
C GLU A 147 10.05 -6.76 1.84
N GLU A 148 10.90 -6.33 2.78
CA GLU A 148 11.60 -7.23 3.71
C GLU A 148 10.67 -8.13 4.54
N ASP A 149 9.47 -7.64 4.85
CA ASP A 149 8.42 -8.38 5.56
C ASP A 149 7.64 -9.37 4.66
N GLY A 150 8.00 -9.43 3.37
CA GLY A 150 7.39 -10.26 2.33
C GLY A 150 6.09 -9.69 1.75
N THR A 151 5.77 -8.42 2.01
CA THR A 151 4.58 -7.76 1.43
C THR A 151 4.88 -7.41 0.00
N GLN A 152 3.96 -7.76 -0.90
CA GLN A 152 4.08 -7.44 -2.31
C GLN A 152 3.30 -6.16 -2.57
N LEU A 153 3.98 -5.09 -2.98
CA LEU A 153 3.37 -3.79 -3.28
C LEU A 153 3.60 -3.46 -4.74
N ARG A 154 2.56 -3.00 -5.43
CA ARG A 154 2.71 -2.55 -6.82
C ARG A 154 3.53 -1.28 -6.86
N ILE A 155 4.41 -1.11 -7.86
CA ILE A 155 5.07 0.18 -8.09
C ILE A 155 4.03 1.27 -8.39
N ALA A 156 4.41 2.54 -8.22
CA ALA A 156 3.53 3.68 -8.40
C ALA A 156 4.07 4.66 -9.46
N PRO A 157 3.84 4.37 -10.76
CA PRO A 157 4.16 5.31 -11.83
C PRO A 157 3.41 6.64 -11.66
N ARG A 158 3.91 7.72 -12.28
CA ARG A 158 3.42 9.08 -12.02
C ARG A 158 1.93 9.28 -12.26
N ASP A 159 1.35 8.59 -13.23
CA ASP A 159 -0.06 8.71 -13.62
C ASP A 159 -1.05 8.29 -12.51
N VAL A 160 -0.66 7.33 -11.66
CA VAL A 160 -1.50 6.79 -10.57
C VAL A 160 -1.21 7.38 -9.19
N GLN A 161 -0.28 8.34 -9.09
CA GLN A 161 0.09 8.96 -7.82
C GLN A 161 -0.93 9.99 -7.31
N PHE A 162 -0.96 10.24 -6.01
CA PHE A 162 -1.81 11.25 -5.37
C PHE A 162 -1.61 12.64 -5.98
N GLN A 163 -0.39 12.97 -6.39
CA GLN A 163 -0.07 14.28 -6.97
C GLN A 163 -0.64 14.48 -8.38
N SER A 164 -0.88 13.41 -9.15
CA SER A 164 -1.45 13.50 -10.50
C SER A 164 -2.97 13.76 -10.48
N ALA A 165 -3.64 13.40 -9.37
CA ALA A 165 -5.07 13.60 -9.21
C ALA A 165 -5.44 15.09 -9.15
N LYS A 166 -6.67 15.41 -9.59
CA LYS A 166 -7.18 16.79 -9.57
C LYS A 166 -7.21 17.32 -8.15
N LEU A 167 -7.01 18.64 -7.99
CA LEU A 167 -6.99 19.29 -6.68
C LEU A 167 -8.25 18.97 -5.84
N TRP A 168 -9.43 18.94 -6.46
CA TRP A 168 -10.66 18.60 -5.74
C TRP A 168 -10.66 17.14 -5.25
N GLN A 169 -10.12 16.21 -6.05
CA GLN A 169 -10.06 14.78 -5.71
C GLN A 169 -9.12 14.57 -4.52
N ARG A 170 -7.96 15.23 -4.56
CA ARG A 170 -7.00 15.24 -3.45
C ARG A 170 -7.60 15.80 -2.17
N MET A 171 -8.33 16.90 -2.27
CA MET A 171 -9.05 17.50 -1.15
C MET A 171 -10.09 16.52 -0.59
N LEU A 172 -10.94 15.91 -1.43
CA LEU A 172 -11.92 14.93 -0.94
C LEU A 172 -11.25 13.71 -0.31
N THR A 173 -10.15 13.21 -0.86
CA THR A 173 -9.42 12.09 -0.24
C THR A 173 -8.86 12.47 1.13
N ASN A 174 -8.36 13.70 1.32
CA ASN A 174 -7.90 14.16 2.64
C ASN A 174 -9.05 14.33 3.64
N PHE A 175 -10.21 14.79 3.19
CA PHE A 175 -11.40 14.98 4.03
C PHE A 175 -12.26 13.71 4.19
N ALA A 176 -11.95 12.64 3.46
CA ALA A 176 -12.74 11.41 3.41
C ALA A 176 -12.87 10.73 4.78
N GLY A 177 -11.77 10.62 5.53
CA GLY A 177 -11.77 10.03 6.88
C GLY A 177 -12.71 10.79 7.84
N PRO A 178 -12.52 12.11 8.03
CA PRO A 178 -13.43 12.92 8.85
C PRO A 178 -14.89 12.87 8.41
N MET A 179 -15.16 12.89 7.09
CA MET A 179 -16.52 12.77 6.57
C MET A 179 -17.15 11.42 6.94
N ASN A 180 -16.38 10.33 6.86
CA ASN A 180 -16.90 9.00 7.20
C ASN A 180 -17.23 8.88 8.68
N ASN A 181 -16.47 9.55 9.56
CA ASN A 181 -16.82 9.61 10.99
C ASN A 181 -18.18 10.30 11.23
N VAL A 182 -18.54 11.31 10.43
CA VAL A 182 -19.86 11.97 10.53
C VAL A 182 -20.99 11.01 10.09
N PHE A 183 -20.77 10.20 9.05
CA PHE A 183 -21.72 9.17 8.65
C PHE A 183 -21.89 8.09 9.72
N ILE A 184 -20.78 7.63 10.34
CA ILE A 184 -20.84 6.68 11.45
C ILE A 184 -21.63 7.28 12.62
N ASP A 185 -21.32 8.51 13.01
CA ASP A 185 -22.00 9.19 14.13
C ASP A 185 -23.50 9.29 13.89
N HIS A 186 -23.91 9.73 12.69
CA HIS A 186 -25.32 9.79 12.32
C HIS A 186 -26.00 8.43 12.35
N CYS A 187 -25.34 7.38 11.84
CA CYS A 187 -25.84 6.00 11.89
C CYS A 187 -25.96 5.48 13.32
N VAL A 188 -24.99 5.75 14.20
CA VAL A 188 -25.00 5.32 15.60
C VAL A 188 -26.13 6.02 16.36
N VAL A 189 -26.25 7.35 16.22
CA VAL A 189 -27.33 8.14 16.85
C VAL A 189 -28.71 7.68 16.35
N TYR A 190 -28.85 7.44 15.05
CA TYR A 190 -30.10 6.92 14.48
C TYR A 190 -30.41 5.51 14.98
N CYS A 191 -29.42 4.61 15.00
CA CYS A 191 -29.58 3.25 15.48
C CYS A 191 -29.93 3.21 16.98
N ASP A 192 -29.33 4.09 17.78
CA ASP A 192 -29.69 4.24 19.19
C ASP A 192 -31.13 4.77 19.35
N CYS A 193 -31.56 5.81 18.62
CA CYS A 193 -32.97 6.28 18.66
C CYS A 193 -33.96 5.16 18.30
N VAL A 194 -33.62 4.32 17.31
CA VAL A 194 -34.44 3.17 16.88
C VAL A 194 -34.44 2.04 17.92
N LEU A 195 -33.29 1.73 18.53
CA LEU A 195 -33.14 0.62 19.49
C LEU A 195 -33.65 0.96 20.90
N THR A 196 -33.47 2.19 21.38
CA THR A 196 -33.91 2.60 22.72
C THR A 196 -35.32 3.19 22.74
N ARG A 197 -36.00 3.38 21.59
CA ARG A 197 -37.30 4.06 21.47
C ARG A 197 -37.37 5.37 22.27
N ARG A 198 -36.24 6.05 22.44
CA ARG A 198 -36.14 7.37 23.07
C ARG A 198 -36.00 8.41 21.97
N CYS A 199 -36.99 8.51 21.11
CA CYS A 199 -37.12 9.70 20.27
C CYS A 199 -38.05 10.67 21.03
N THR A 200 -37.44 11.61 21.75
CA THR A 200 -38.05 12.83 22.30
C THR A 200 -37.12 13.99 22.02
#